data_AF-A0AAD1ZC95-F1
#
_entry.id   AF-A0AAD1ZC95-F1
#
_cell.length_a   1.000
_cell.length_b   1.000
_cell.length_c   1.000
_cell.angle_alpha   90.00
_cell.angle_beta   90.00
_cell.angle_gamma   90.00
#
_symmetry.space_group_name_H-M   'P 1'
#
loop_
_entity.id
_entity.type
_entity.pdbx_description
1 polymer ?
#
loop_
_entity_poly.entity_id
_entity_poly.type
_entity_poly.pdbx_seq_one_letter_code
_entity_poly.pdbx_strand_id
1 'polypeptide(L)'
;MFSRLDLKISENEALEILKVASPRSELDITDNGACPIVNGAQTAWDMLHEEESSVRITTSCSDLDDILGGRINCKEVTEVGGVPGIGKTQLGIQLAINVQIPADYGGLEGKAVYIAYSTTYCDTEGSFMVERAFQIAEACTEDMQEYNSFLRKDSKDSQACQIRKDPKDFLDNIFYFHICSYTEQIAVINYLEKLVSEHKDVGSKNI
;
A
#
# COMPACT_ATOMS: atom_id res chain seq x y z
N MET A 1 -14.80 -20.85 42.61
CA MET A 1 -16.11 -21.51 42.53
C MET A 1 -16.99 -20.65 41.64
N PHE A 2 -16.89 -20.81 40.31
CA PHE A 2 -17.79 -20.12 39.38
C PHE A 2 -19.02 -21.00 39.20
N SER A 3 -20.17 -20.53 39.66
CA SER A 3 -21.46 -21.21 39.52
C SER A 3 -21.90 -21.23 38.06
N ARG A 4 -22.45 -22.37 37.65
CA ARG A 4 -22.75 -22.83 36.29
C ARG A 4 -23.88 -22.07 35.56
N LEU A 5 -24.19 -20.82 35.93
CA LEU A 5 -25.48 -20.19 35.62
C LEU A 5 -25.45 -18.79 34.95
N ASP A 6 -24.30 -18.24 34.56
CA ASP A 6 -24.24 -16.87 34.01
C ASP A 6 -23.98 -16.74 32.51
N LEU A 7 -24.10 -17.82 31.73
CA LEU A 7 -24.09 -17.74 30.27
C LEU A 7 -25.53 -17.94 29.78
N LYS A 8 -26.25 -16.82 29.60
CA LYS A 8 -27.54 -16.76 28.87
C LYS A 8 -27.34 -17.03 27.37
N ILE A 9 -26.65 -18.10 27.02
CA ILE A 9 -26.45 -18.53 25.65
C ILE A 9 -27.61 -19.46 25.29
N SER A 10 -28.29 -19.19 24.19
CA SER A 10 -29.35 -20.08 23.71
C SER A 10 -28.77 -21.42 23.24
N GLU A 11 -29.54 -22.50 23.29
CA GLU A 11 -29.07 -23.82 22.83
C GLU A 11 -28.60 -23.80 21.36
N ASN A 12 -29.26 -22.97 20.53
CA ASN A 12 -28.87 -22.74 19.13
C ASN A 12 -27.51 -22.03 19.02
N GLU A 13 -27.28 -21.00 19.85
CA GLU A 13 -26.03 -20.26 19.89
C GLU A 13 -24.88 -21.11 20.44
N ALA A 14 -25.15 -21.94 21.45
CA ALA A 14 -24.20 -22.92 21.96
C ALA A 14 -23.82 -23.95 20.89
N LEU A 15 -24.78 -24.42 20.09
CA LEU A 15 -24.56 -25.34 18.97
C LEU A 15 -23.71 -24.70 17.86
N GLU A 16 -23.94 -23.42 17.53
CA GLU A 16 -23.13 -22.69 16.55
C GLU A 16 -21.69 -22.48 17.04
N ILE A 17 -21.50 -22.11 18.31
CA ILE A 17 -20.17 -22.01 18.94
C ILE A 17 -19.43 -23.37 18.87
N LEU A 18 -20.13 -24.47 19.14
CA LEU A 18 -19.54 -25.81 19.16
C LEU A 18 -19.20 -26.32 17.76
N LYS A 19 -20.01 -25.99 16.74
CA LYS A 19 -19.69 -26.25 15.32
C LYS A 19 -18.44 -25.52 14.86
N VAL A 20 -18.22 -24.30 15.35
CA VAL A 20 -17.03 -23.49 15.04
C VAL A 20 -15.80 -24.01 15.80
N ALA A 21 -15.95 -24.42 17.06
CA ALA A 21 -14.84 -24.77 17.94
C ALA A 21 -14.34 -26.23 17.81
N SER A 22 -15.13 -27.15 17.26
CA SER A 22 -14.71 -28.54 17.12
C SER A 22 -13.81 -28.72 15.90
N PRO A 23 -12.54 -29.17 16.07
CA PRO A 23 -11.74 -29.60 14.93
C PRO A 23 -12.40 -30.83 14.31
N ARG A 24 -12.72 -30.78 13.01
CA ARG A 24 -13.30 -31.91 12.27
C ARG A 24 -12.33 -33.09 12.28
N SER A 25 -12.53 -34.05 13.18
CA SER A 25 -11.86 -35.35 13.13
C SER A 25 -12.54 -36.25 12.09
N GLU A 26 -11.80 -36.48 11.01
CA GLU A 26 -11.79 -37.64 10.11
C GLU A 26 -12.90 -37.82 9.05
N LEU A 27 -12.38 -37.82 7.80
CA LEU A 27 -12.86 -38.46 6.56
C LEU A 27 -14.05 -37.83 5.82
N ASP A 28 -13.76 -36.87 4.94
CA ASP A 28 -14.02 -37.06 3.50
C ASP A 28 -13.30 -35.99 2.64
N ILE A 29 -12.77 -36.46 1.52
CA ILE A 29 -12.09 -35.69 0.49
C ILE A 29 -13.15 -34.89 -0.30
N THR A 30 -12.84 -33.64 -0.66
CA THR A 30 -13.63 -32.66 -1.43
C THR A 30 -14.83 -32.02 -0.71
N ASP A 31 -14.66 -30.80 -0.17
CA ASP A 31 -15.44 -29.59 -0.54
C ASP A 31 -14.93 -28.37 0.24
N ASN A 32 -14.73 -27.26 -0.47
CA ASN A 32 -14.14 -26.00 0.00
C ASN A 32 -15.11 -25.22 0.91
N GLY A 33 -15.24 -25.65 2.16
CA GLY A 33 -15.99 -24.93 3.20
C GLY A 33 -15.13 -24.65 4.42
N ALA A 34 -14.24 -23.66 4.35
CA ALA A 34 -13.39 -23.24 5.46
C ALA A 34 -14.20 -22.47 6.53
N CYS A 35 -14.03 -22.82 7.80
CA CYS A 35 -14.62 -22.11 8.94
C CYS A 35 -13.73 -20.91 9.32
N PRO A 36 -14.17 -19.65 9.15
CA PRO A 36 -13.29 -18.47 9.16
C PRO A 36 -12.74 -18.09 10.54
N ILE A 37 -13.28 -18.62 11.64
CA ILE A 37 -12.92 -18.21 13.01
C ILE A 37 -11.66 -18.95 13.52
N VAL A 38 -11.45 -20.20 13.10
CA VAL A 38 -10.27 -21.00 13.50
C VAL A 38 -9.08 -20.77 12.56
N ASN A 39 -9.32 -20.29 11.33
CA ASN A 39 -8.28 -19.89 10.39
C ASN A 39 -7.60 -18.54 10.73
N GLY A 40 -8.04 -17.84 11.77
CA GLY A 40 -7.49 -16.53 12.18
C GLY A 40 -6.56 -16.57 13.40
N ALA A 41 -6.31 -17.74 13.98
CA ALA A 41 -5.39 -17.85 15.12
C ALA A 41 -3.94 -17.88 14.61
N GLN A 42 -3.24 -16.77 14.76
CA GLN A 42 -1.84 -16.61 14.40
C GLN A 42 -0.99 -16.49 15.67
N THR A 43 0.22 -17.06 15.70
CA THR A 43 1.10 -16.88 16.85
C THR A 43 1.74 -15.49 16.81
N ALA A 44 2.10 -14.93 17.97
CA ALA A 44 2.85 -13.68 18.03
C ALA A 44 4.19 -13.76 17.27
N TRP A 45 4.76 -14.97 17.13
CA TRP A 45 5.95 -15.22 16.31
C TRP A 45 5.67 -15.07 14.82
N ASP A 46 4.55 -15.61 14.34
CA ASP A 46 4.13 -15.48 12.95
C ASP A 46 3.83 -14.01 12.60
N MET A 47 3.21 -13.26 13.51
CA MET A 47 2.95 -11.82 13.31
C MET A 47 4.26 -11.03 13.17
N LEU A 48 5.27 -11.32 14.01
CA LEU A 48 6.58 -10.67 13.94
C LEU A 48 7.29 -10.98 12.60
N HIS A 49 7.24 -12.23 12.16
CA HIS A 49 7.81 -12.60 10.86
C HIS A 49 7.10 -11.94 9.67
N GLU A 50 5.77 -11.76 9.76
CA GLU A 50 5.02 -11.02 8.74
C GLU A 50 5.42 -9.54 8.69
N GLU A 51 5.61 -8.89 9.85
CA GLU A 51 6.12 -7.52 9.95
C GLU A 51 7.53 -7.38 9.35
N GLU A 52 8.42 -8.34 9.61
CA GLU A 52 9.77 -8.38 9.01
C GLU A 52 9.73 -8.54 7.49
N SER A 53 8.75 -9.29 6.97
CA SER A 53 8.56 -9.50 5.53
C SER A 53 7.75 -8.39 4.85
N SER A 54 7.34 -7.36 5.60
CA SER A 54 6.45 -6.34 5.09
C SER A 54 7.09 -5.49 3.99
N VAL A 55 6.29 -5.23 2.97
CA VAL A 55 6.67 -4.50 1.77
C VAL A 55 6.73 -3.02 2.08
N ARG A 56 7.79 -2.32 1.65
CA ARG A 56 8.00 -0.90 1.99
C ARG A 56 8.39 -0.06 0.78
N ILE A 57 8.00 1.22 0.80
CA ILE A 57 8.29 2.21 -0.25
C ILE A 57 9.25 3.26 0.29
N THR A 58 10.37 3.48 -0.38
CA THR A 58 11.34 4.53 -0.02
C THR A 58 10.75 5.93 -0.17
N THR A 59 11.19 6.86 0.67
CA THR A 59 10.93 8.30 0.52
C THR A 59 11.98 9.01 -0.37
N SER A 60 12.97 8.27 -0.88
CA SER A 60 14.17 8.82 -1.54
C SER A 60 15.05 9.68 -0.65
N CYS A 61 14.88 9.58 0.68
CA CYS A 61 15.71 10.25 1.68
C CYS A 61 16.05 9.25 2.78
N SER A 62 17.33 8.90 2.93
CA SER A 62 17.79 7.93 3.94
C SER A 62 17.39 8.33 5.35
N ASP A 63 17.58 9.59 5.70
CA ASP A 63 17.30 10.09 7.04
C ASP A 63 15.81 10.03 7.37
N LEU A 64 14.94 10.31 6.38
CA LEU A 64 13.50 10.21 6.55
C LEU A 64 13.04 8.75 6.58
N ASP A 65 13.63 7.89 5.74
CA ASP A 65 13.37 6.44 5.77
C ASP A 65 13.69 5.86 7.16
N ASP A 66 14.81 6.26 7.77
CA ASP A 66 15.22 5.81 9.10
C ASP A 66 14.27 6.33 10.20
N ILE A 67 13.85 7.60 10.13
CA ILE A 67 12.88 8.20 11.07
C ILE A 67 11.53 7.47 11.02
N LEU A 68 11.13 6.98 9.83
CA LEU A 68 9.88 6.24 9.63
C LEU A 68 9.97 4.76 10.02
N GLY A 69 11.09 4.31 10.60
CA GLY A 69 11.28 2.90 10.98
C GLY A 69 11.75 2.02 9.82
N GLY A 70 12.42 2.61 8.83
CA GLY A 70 12.99 1.94 7.67
C GLY A 70 12.04 1.92 6.48
N ARG A 71 11.48 3.08 6.10
CA ARG A 71 10.57 3.37 4.95
C ARG A 71 9.07 3.32 5.24
N ILE A 72 8.25 3.75 4.28
CA ILE A 72 6.78 3.72 4.37
C ILE A 72 6.29 2.28 4.22
N ASN A 73 5.65 1.75 5.27
CA ASN A 73 5.15 0.38 5.29
C ASN A 73 3.85 0.24 4.48
N CYS A 74 3.75 -0.83 3.70
CA CYS A 74 2.49 -1.22 3.07
C CYS A 74 1.60 -1.92 4.11
N LYS A 75 0.28 -1.96 3.86
CA LYS A 75 -0.75 -2.47 4.78
C LYS A 75 -1.02 -1.60 6.02
N GLU A 76 -0.37 -0.45 6.13
CA GLU A 76 -0.57 0.52 7.21
C GLU A 76 -0.95 1.90 6.70
N VAL A 77 -1.62 2.68 7.55
CA VAL A 77 -1.94 4.09 7.24
C VAL A 77 -0.89 4.97 7.90
N THR A 78 -0.14 5.71 7.09
CA THR A 78 0.83 6.71 7.57
C THR A 78 0.24 8.11 7.42
N GLU A 79 0.13 8.84 8.53
CA GLU A 79 -0.32 10.24 8.54
C GLU A 79 0.88 11.20 8.65
N VAL A 80 0.93 12.20 7.76
CA VAL A 80 1.95 13.26 7.79
C VAL A 80 1.28 14.59 8.14
N GLY A 81 1.38 14.99 9.42
CA GLY A 81 0.81 16.24 9.94
C GLY A 81 1.81 17.40 10.02
N GLY A 82 1.29 18.63 10.02
CA GLY A 82 2.08 19.84 10.33
C GLY A 82 1.66 21.10 9.55
N VAL A 83 2.34 22.22 9.76
CA VAL A 83 1.95 23.54 9.22
C VAL A 83 2.06 23.61 7.69
N PRO A 84 1.34 24.52 7.00
CA PRO A 84 1.53 24.74 5.56
C PRO A 84 2.99 25.03 5.22
N GLY A 85 3.47 24.52 4.08
CA GLY A 85 4.85 24.74 3.61
C GLY A 85 5.92 23.77 4.14
N ILE A 86 5.61 22.86 5.07
CA ILE A 86 6.62 21.89 5.58
C ILE A 86 6.99 20.75 4.61
N GLY A 87 6.37 20.70 3.43
CA GLY A 87 6.65 19.66 2.42
C GLY A 87 5.67 18.48 2.35
N LYS A 88 4.52 18.51 3.05
CA LYS A 88 3.52 17.41 3.01
C LYS A 88 3.12 17.01 1.59
N THR A 89 2.71 18.00 0.78
CA THR A 89 2.31 17.78 -0.62
C THR A 89 3.49 17.28 -1.46
N GLN A 90 4.71 17.76 -1.19
CA GLN A 90 5.91 17.30 -1.90
C GLN A 90 6.20 15.82 -1.60
N LEU A 91 6.09 15.42 -0.33
CA LEU A 91 6.25 14.03 0.07
C LEU A 91 5.16 13.14 -0.56
N GLY A 92 3.91 13.59 -0.61
CA GLY A 92 2.83 12.85 -1.28
C GLY A 92 3.09 12.64 -2.77
N ILE A 93 3.56 13.67 -3.48
CA ILE A 93 3.93 13.56 -4.91
C ILE A 93 5.14 12.62 -5.08
N GLN A 94 6.16 12.73 -4.22
CA GLN A 94 7.34 11.86 -4.25
C GLN A 94 6.95 10.38 -4.08
N LEU A 95 6.09 10.07 -3.12
CA LEU A 95 5.62 8.69 -2.88
C LEU A 95 4.78 8.15 -4.05
N ALA A 96 3.98 9.00 -4.70
CA ALA A 96 3.21 8.62 -5.88
C ALA A 96 4.11 8.23 -7.08
N ILE A 97 5.35 8.70 -7.11
CA ILE A 97 6.36 8.33 -8.12
C ILE A 97 7.17 7.12 -7.64
N ASN A 98 7.61 7.13 -6.38
CA ASN A 98 8.43 6.07 -5.79
C ASN A 98 7.71 4.71 -5.72
N VAL A 99 6.39 4.66 -5.58
CA VAL A 99 5.67 3.37 -5.66
C VAL A 99 5.86 2.67 -7.01
N GLN A 100 6.14 3.45 -8.06
CA GLN A 100 6.22 2.94 -9.43
C GLN A 100 7.61 2.48 -9.84
N ILE A 101 8.69 2.83 -9.12
CA ILE A 101 10.04 2.38 -9.48
C ILE A 101 10.25 0.89 -9.13
N PRO A 102 11.26 0.22 -9.71
CA PRO A 102 11.53 -1.19 -9.41
C PRO A 102 11.89 -1.44 -7.94
N ALA A 103 11.64 -2.67 -7.48
CA ALA A 103 11.94 -3.10 -6.12
C ALA A 103 13.42 -2.95 -5.74
N ASP A 104 14.32 -3.14 -6.71
CA ASP A 104 15.77 -2.93 -6.54
C ASP A 104 16.12 -1.47 -6.17
N TYR A 105 15.25 -0.53 -6.49
CA TYR A 105 15.37 0.90 -6.14
C TYR A 105 14.50 1.30 -4.94
N GLY A 106 13.78 0.35 -4.32
CA GLY A 106 12.91 0.60 -3.18
C GLY A 106 11.47 1.02 -3.51
N GLY A 107 11.02 0.79 -4.75
CA GLY A 107 9.62 0.91 -5.16
C GLY A 107 8.92 -0.44 -5.28
N LEU A 108 7.72 -0.46 -5.87
CA LEU A 108 6.87 -1.66 -5.98
C LEU A 108 6.39 -1.95 -7.39
N GLU A 109 6.86 -1.20 -8.39
CA GLU A 109 6.37 -1.26 -9.77
C GLU A 109 4.84 -1.08 -9.89
N GLY A 110 4.23 -0.45 -8.90
CA GLY A 110 2.79 -0.24 -8.84
C GLY A 110 2.34 1.05 -9.51
N LYS A 111 1.04 1.33 -9.41
CA LYS A 111 0.40 2.60 -9.79
C LYS A 111 -0.06 3.35 -8.54
N ALA A 112 -0.26 4.67 -8.67
CA ALA A 112 -0.68 5.51 -7.56
C ALA A 112 -2.09 6.08 -7.77
N VAL A 113 -2.83 6.24 -6.67
CA VAL A 113 -4.06 7.04 -6.64
C VAL A 113 -3.80 8.23 -5.74
N TYR A 114 -3.95 9.44 -6.27
CA TYR A 114 -3.77 10.68 -5.54
C TYR A 114 -5.10 11.41 -5.40
N ILE A 115 -5.54 11.61 -4.15
CA ILE A 115 -6.78 12.31 -3.84
C ILE A 115 -6.43 13.66 -3.21
N ALA A 116 -6.78 14.75 -3.87
CA ALA A 116 -6.63 16.11 -3.36
C ALA A 116 -7.97 16.64 -2.88
N TYR A 117 -7.99 17.22 -1.68
CA TYR A 117 -9.17 17.90 -1.15
C TYR A 117 -8.95 19.41 -1.18
N SER A 118 -9.84 20.15 -1.84
CA SER A 118 -9.85 21.61 -1.81
C SER A 118 -11.27 22.13 -1.94
N THR A 119 -11.68 23.06 -1.07
CA THR A 119 -13.04 23.61 -1.07
C THR A 119 -13.29 24.57 -2.24
N THR A 120 -12.23 25.08 -2.87
CA THR A 120 -12.33 25.99 -4.03
C THR A 120 -11.52 25.43 -5.18
N TYR A 121 -12.12 25.31 -6.37
CA TYR A 121 -11.40 24.93 -7.60
C TYR A 121 -10.23 25.86 -7.94
N CYS A 122 -10.23 27.08 -7.40
CA CYS A 122 -9.16 28.06 -7.57
C CYS A 122 -8.07 27.97 -6.49
N ASP A 123 -8.31 27.26 -5.39
CA ASP A 123 -7.34 27.11 -4.31
C ASP A 123 -6.39 25.97 -4.67
N THR A 124 -5.34 26.31 -5.40
CA THR A 124 -4.22 25.42 -5.72
C THR A 124 -3.22 25.30 -4.56
N GLU A 125 -3.38 26.08 -3.49
CA GLU A 125 -2.52 26.00 -2.31
C GLU A 125 -2.61 24.60 -1.67
N GLY A 126 -1.52 23.85 -1.76
CA GLY A 126 -1.41 22.50 -1.20
C GLY A 126 -1.93 21.37 -2.09
N SER A 127 -2.39 21.67 -3.32
CA SER A 127 -2.88 20.68 -4.28
C SER A 127 -1.77 20.01 -5.09
N PHE A 128 -2.11 18.93 -5.80
CA PHE A 128 -1.20 18.19 -6.67
C PHE A 128 -0.76 19.04 -7.86
N MET A 129 0.54 19.24 -8.02
CA MET A 129 1.13 20.02 -9.12
C MET A 129 1.74 19.08 -10.15
N VAL A 130 1.15 19.00 -11.34
CA VAL A 130 1.60 18.08 -12.41
C VAL A 130 3.01 18.42 -12.87
N GLU A 131 3.35 19.71 -12.98
CA GLU A 131 4.70 20.17 -13.34
C GLU A 131 5.73 19.69 -12.32
N ARG A 132 5.36 19.70 -11.03
CA ARG A 132 6.25 19.23 -9.97
C ARG A 132 6.40 17.72 -10.00
N ALA A 133 5.31 16.98 -10.24
CA ALA A 133 5.36 15.54 -10.42
C ALA A 133 6.26 15.17 -11.62
N PHE A 134 6.18 15.89 -12.73
CA PHE A 134 7.04 15.68 -13.89
C PHE A 134 8.53 15.89 -13.55
N GLN A 135 8.87 16.99 -12.86
CA GLN A 135 10.25 17.26 -12.42
C GLN A 135 10.81 16.15 -11.53
N ILE A 136 9.99 15.64 -10.60
CA ILE A 136 10.39 14.54 -9.72
C ILE A 136 10.56 13.24 -10.52
N ALA A 137 9.70 12.99 -11.51
CA ALA A 137 9.81 11.82 -12.38
C ALA A 137 11.06 11.88 -13.28
N GLU A 138 11.43 13.06 -13.78
CA GLU A 138 12.69 13.29 -14.51
C GLU A 138 13.90 12.98 -13.63
N ALA A 139 13.98 13.61 -12.45
CA ALA A 139 15.06 13.37 -11.50
C ALA A 139 15.17 11.88 -11.11
N CYS A 140 14.04 11.24 -10.81
CA CYS A 140 14.00 9.82 -10.48
C CYS A 140 14.51 8.94 -11.64
N THR A 141 14.20 9.31 -12.88
CA THR A 141 14.66 8.60 -14.07
C THR A 141 16.16 8.75 -14.27
N GLU A 142 16.70 9.94 -13.99
CA GLU A 142 18.13 10.23 -14.04
C GLU A 142 18.90 9.46 -12.95
N ASP A 143 18.42 9.49 -11.70
CA ASP A 143 19.02 8.77 -10.56
C ASP A 143 19.13 7.27 -10.83
N MET A 144 18.06 6.67 -11.37
CA MET A 144 18.06 5.25 -11.75
C MET A 144 19.06 4.95 -12.89
N GLN A 145 19.21 5.85 -13.86
CA GLN A 145 20.19 5.69 -14.94
C GLN A 145 21.61 5.78 -14.42
N GLU A 146 21.87 6.72 -13.52
CA GLU A 146 23.18 6.91 -12.90
C GLU A 146 23.57 5.69 -12.07
N TYR A 147 22.68 5.19 -11.21
CA TYR A 147 22.90 3.98 -10.41
C TYR A 147 23.21 2.74 -11.28
N ASN A 148 22.43 2.53 -12.36
CA ASN A 148 22.69 1.47 -13.32
C ASN A 148 24.07 1.60 -13.99
N SER A 149 24.52 2.83 -14.25
CA SER A 149 25.82 3.08 -14.87
C SER A 149 26.99 2.72 -13.95
N PHE A 150 26.83 2.92 -12.64
CA PHE A 150 27.79 2.49 -11.63
C PHE A 150 27.87 0.96 -11.57
N LEU A 151 26.74 0.27 -11.48
CA LEU A 151 26.75 -1.20 -11.35
C LEU A 151 27.33 -1.91 -12.59
N ARG A 152 27.15 -1.34 -13.78
CA ARG A 152 27.72 -1.87 -15.03
C ARG A 152 29.24 -1.78 -15.12
N LYS A 153 29.90 -0.92 -14.33
CA LYS A 153 31.37 -0.86 -14.30
C LYS A 153 31.99 -2.05 -13.57
N ASP A 154 31.24 -2.66 -12.64
CA ASP A 154 31.75 -3.73 -11.78
C ASP A 154 31.40 -5.14 -12.29
N SER A 155 30.44 -5.29 -13.22
CA SER A 155 29.97 -6.60 -13.70
C SER A 155 29.91 -6.69 -15.24
N LYS A 156 30.72 -7.56 -15.83
CA LYS A 156 30.80 -7.83 -17.29
C LYS A 156 29.80 -8.89 -17.81
N ASP A 157 28.83 -9.31 -16.99
CA ASP A 157 27.84 -10.31 -17.39
C ASP A 157 26.45 -9.67 -17.59
N SER A 158 25.97 -9.83 -18.82
CA SER A 158 24.69 -9.34 -19.33
C SER A 158 23.51 -10.01 -18.64
N GLN A 159 22.62 -9.20 -18.04
CA GLN A 159 21.18 -9.10 -18.36
C GLN A 159 20.43 -8.40 -17.20
N ALA A 160 20.70 -7.12 -16.97
CA ALA A 160 19.76 -6.29 -16.21
C ALA A 160 18.60 -5.92 -17.15
N CYS A 161 17.37 -6.26 -16.77
CA CYS A 161 16.13 -5.82 -17.42
C CYS A 161 16.03 -4.29 -17.32
N GLN A 162 16.59 -3.60 -18.31
CA GLN A 162 16.55 -2.14 -18.37
C GLN A 162 15.17 -1.69 -18.84
N ILE A 163 14.22 -1.58 -17.92
CA ILE A 163 12.99 -0.83 -18.17
C ILE A 163 13.34 0.65 -18.06
N ARG A 164 13.73 1.26 -19.18
CA ARG A 164 13.83 2.72 -19.29
C ARG A 164 12.40 3.27 -19.23
N LYS A 165 11.95 3.70 -18.05
CA LYS A 165 10.69 4.43 -17.90
C LYS A 165 10.85 5.85 -18.42
N ASP A 166 9.91 6.30 -19.25
CA ASP A 166 9.81 7.71 -19.62
C ASP A 166 9.17 8.48 -18.44
N PRO A 167 9.59 9.72 -18.12
CA PRO A 167 8.94 10.54 -17.11
C PRO A 167 7.41 10.65 -17.29
N LYS A 168 6.92 10.58 -18.53
CA LYS A 168 5.49 10.60 -18.83
C LYS A 168 4.77 9.34 -18.38
N ASP A 169 5.45 8.19 -18.39
CA ASP A 169 4.87 6.92 -17.92
C ASP A 169 4.53 7.02 -16.43
N PHE A 170 5.33 7.77 -15.65
CA PHE A 170 5.00 8.00 -14.24
C PHE A 170 3.70 8.78 -14.06
N LEU A 171 3.48 9.80 -14.89
CA LEU A 171 2.27 10.62 -14.83
C LEU A 171 1.03 9.85 -15.28
N ASP A 172 1.15 9.02 -16.33
CA ASP A 172 0.05 8.19 -16.83
C ASP A 172 -0.45 7.17 -15.78
N ASN A 173 0.44 6.77 -14.88
CA ASN A 173 0.19 5.81 -13.82
C ASN A 173 -0.27 6.45 -12.48
N ILE A 174 -0.57 7.75 -12.47
CA ILE A 174 -1.15 8.45 -11.31
C ILE A 174 -2.62 8.79 -11.60
N PHE A 175 -3.53 8.09 -10.94
CA PHE A 175 -4.96 8.41 -10.98
C PHE A 175 -5.25 9.55 -10.01
N TYR A 176 -5.56 10.73 -10.55
CA TYR A 176 -5.80 11.93 -9.77
C TYR A 176 -7.30 12.22 -9.59
N PHE A 177 -7.73 12.44 -8.34
CA PHE A 177 -9.08 12.89 -8.00
C PHE A 177 -9.02 14.21 -7.24
N HIS A 178 -9.73 15.22 -7.74
CA HIS A 178 -9.97 16.46 -7.02
C HIS A 178 -11.35 16.42 -6.37
N ILE A 179 -11.39 16.66 -5.06
CA ILE A 179 -12.59 16.52 -4.22
C ILE A 179 -12.89 17.85 -3.54
N CYS A 180 -14.12 18.32 -3.70
CA CYS A 180 -14.60 19.59 -3.15
C CYS A 180 -15.60 19.43 -2.00
N SER A 181 -16.06 18.21 -1.75
CA SER A 181 -17.09 17.93 -0.74
C SER A 181 -16.93 16.56 -0.09
N TYR A 182 -17.48 16.43 1.12
CA TYR A 182 -17.55 15.14 1.82
C TYR A 182 -18.31 14.06 1.02
N THR A 183 -19.33 14.45 0.26
CA THR A 183 -20.08 13.53 -0.60
C THR A 183 -19.19 12.95 -1.72
N GLU A 184 -18.39 13.80 -2.36
CA GLU A 184 -17.41 13.37 -3.36
C GLU A 184 -16.33 12.48 -2.72
N GLN A 185 -15.89 12.79 -1.50
CA GLN A 185 -14.94 11.97 -0.75
C GLN A 185 -15.45 10.54 -0.56
N ILE A 186 -16.69 10.38 -0.07
CA ILE A 186 -17.31 9.06 0.08
C ILE A 186 -17.47 8.36 -1.27
N ALA A 187 -17.90 9.10 -2.30
CA ALA A 187 -18.09 8.54 -3.63
C ALA A 187 -16.77 7.98 -4.21
N VAL A 188 -15.67 8.71 -4.06
CA VAL A 188 -14.35 8.25 -4.50
C VAL A 188 -13.91 7.04 -3.69
N ILE A 189 -14.04 7.05 -2.36
CA ILE A 189 -13.67 5.91 -1.50
C ILE A 189 -14.42 4.63 -1.93
N ASN A 190 -15.73 4.71 -2.15
CA ASN A 190 -16.53 3.58 -2.61
C ASN A 190 -16.17 3.14 -4.03
N TYR A 191 -15.66 4.06 -4.87
CA TYR A 191 -15.18 3.75 -6.21
C TYR A 191 -13.79 3.09 -6.21
N LEU A 192 -12.97 3.30 -5.17
CA LEU A 192 -11.60 2.75 -5.10
C LEU A 192 -11.57 1.23 -5.19
N GLU A 193 -12.52 0.52 -4.56
CA GLU A 193 -12.59 -0.95 -4.65
C GLU A 193 -12.74 -1.42 -6.11
N LYS A 194 -13.59 -0.73 -6.87
CA LYS A 194 -13.79 -1.00 -8.29
C LYS A 194 -12.53 -0.66 -9.09
N LEU A 195 -11.93 0.50 -8.84
CA LEU A 195 -10.71 0.95 -9.53
C LEU A 195 -9.55 -0.03 -9.31
N VAL A 196 -9.33 -0.49 -8.08
CA VAL A 196 -8.33 -1.50 -7.74
C VAL A 196 -8.63 -2.84 -8.41
N SER A 197 -9.91 -3.23 -8.50
CA SER A 197 -10.29 -4.47 -9.19
C SER A 197 -10.03 -4.42 -10.71
N GLU A 198 -10.21 -3.26 -11.34
CA GLU A 198 -9.97 -3.02 -12.77
C GLU A 198 -8.47 -2.84 -13.07
N HIS A 199 -7.71 -2.31 -12.12
CA HIS A 199 -6.27 -2.10 -12.22
C HIS A 199 -5.52 -2.88 -11.13
N LYS A 200 -5.25 -4.17 -11.37
CA LYS A 200 -4.52 -5.06 -10.44
C LYS A 200 -3.09 -4.61 -10.10
N ASP A 201 -2.59 -3.61 -10.82
CA ASP A 201 -1.29 -2.97 -10.63
C ASP A 201 -1.38 -1.79 -9.62
N VAL A 202 -2.60 -1.35 -9.29
CA VAL A 202 -2.92 -0.46 -8.16
C VAL A 202 -3.25 -1.38 -6.97
N GLY A 203 -2.23 -1.78 -6.20
CA GLY A 203 -2.40 -2.74 -5.10
C GLY A 203 -2.26 -4.20 -5.58
N SER A 204 -1.02 -4.65 -5.69
CA SER A 204 -0.68 -5.98 -6.19
C SER A 204 -1.44 -7.10 -5.45
N LYS A 205 -1.97 -8.06 -6.23
CA LYS A 205 -2.66 -9.28 -5.77
C LYS A 205 -1.82 -10.26 -4.93
N ASN A 206 -0.60 -9.90 -4.53
CA ASN A 206 0.31 -10.73 -3.73
C ASN A 206 0.77 -10.02 -2.45
N ILE A 207 -0.03 -9.08 -1.95
CA ILE A 207 0.12 -8.45 -0.64
C ILE A 207 -0.80 -9.18 0.34
#